data_AF-A0A8X8X422-F1
#
_entry.id   AF-A0A8X8X422-F1
#
_cell.length_a   1.000
_cell.length_b   1.000
_cell.length_c   1.000
_cell.angle_alpha   90.00
_cell.angle_beta   90.00
_cell.angle_gamma   90.00
#
_symmetry.space_group_name_H-M   'P 1'
#
loop_
_entity.id
_entity.type
_entity.pdbx_description
1 polymer ?
#
loop_
_entity_poly.entity_id
_entity_poly.type
_entity_poly.pdbx_seq_one_letter_code
_entity_poly.pdbx_strand_id
1 'polypeptide(L)'
;MPLSADLISFDHALKLFNDLPNPNLISHNTLIKCSIGKSHKIAAVAYNRMRESGILANRFTFTFLLSCFASFQKLRCGETVHGHVLKIGYSCSVFVMNNLLDFYSKCAADLGEVVKVFDEMSERDAVSWNTMIRAYMSCGKVACAMRLFEAMPGKNLVSWNIVVSGLVKGGRMELADEVFQRMPERNSVSWNTMISACKLHGNKDLLEFLNREILEQEPNNANYLKLITDLSSSAGQWQEASIFRVAAREQGRMVTGCSSIHVGESVHEFVAKDTSHPQRKEVYKALRSLNRQMKPLFGVNVDSTVSG
;
A
#
# COMPACT_ATOMS: atom_id res chain seq x y z
N MET A 1 8.79 25.93 5.22
CA MET A 1 7.47 25.26 5.14
C MET A 1 6.94 25.41 3.73
N PRO A 2 6.78 24.35 2.94
CA PRO A 2 6.21 24.48 1.60
C PRO A 2 4.68 24.29 1.68
N LEU A 3 3.93 25.38 1.47
CA LEU A 3 2.53 25.32 1.07
C LEU A 3 2.47 24.79 -0.37
N SER A 4 2.40 23.46 -0.50
CA SER A 4 1.46 22.71 -1.36
C SER A 4 1.24 23.17 -2.81
N ALA A 5 1.95 22.53 -3.76
CA ALA A 5 1.49 22.41 -5.14
C ALA A 5 0.09 21.76 -5.25
N ASP A 6 -0.28 20.91 -4.27
CA ASP A 6 -1.57 20.23 -4.21
C ASP A 6 -2.76 21.14 -3.84
N LEU A 7 -2.57 22.23 -3.06
CA LEU A 7 -3.65 23.19 -2.81
C LEU A 7 -3.86 24.10 -4.03
N ILE A 8 -2.79 24.52 -4.71
CA ILE A 8 -2.86 25.33 -5.93
C ILE A 8 -3.67 24.59 -7.02
N SER A 9 -3.53 23.26 -7.12
CA SER A 9 -4.31 22.43 -8.04
C SER A 9 -5.82 22.37 -7.68
N PHE A 10 -6.18 22.40 -6.39
CA PHE A 10 -7.58 22.31 -5.97
C PHE A 10 -8.36 23.60 -6.19
N ASP A 11 -7.78 24.74 -5.77
CA ASP A 11 -8.43 26.04 -5.93
C ASP A 11 -8.61 26.38 -7.42
N HIS A 12 -7.63 25.99 -8.25
CA HIS A 12 -7.76 26.10 -9.71
C HIS A 12 -8.87 25.19 -10.26
N ALA A 13 -8.94 23.93 -9.84
CA ALA A 13 -10.00 23.02 -10.28
C ALA A 13 -11.40 23.50 -9.86
N LEU A 14 -11.53 24.06 -8.65
CA LEU A 14 -12.78 24.65 -8.16
C LEU A 14 -13.18 25.88 -9.00
N LYS A 15 -12.23 26.76 -9.28
CA LYS A 15 -12.47 27.94 -10.13
C LYS A 15 -12.93 27.54 -11.53
N LEU A 16 -12.18 26.63 -12.18
CA LEU A 16 -12.55 26.12 -13.51
C LEU A 16 -13.94 25.50 -13.51
N PHE A 17 -14.29 24.73 -12.47
CA PHE A 17 -15.61 24.13 -12.34
C PHE A 17 -16.73 25.18 -12.21
N ASN A 18 -16.49 26.25 -11.46
CA ASN A 18 -17.47 27.34 -11.29
C ASN A 18 -17.68 28.14 -12.59
N ASP A 19 -16.64 28.24 -13.41
CA ASP A 19 -16.69 28.93 -14.71
C ASP A 19 -17.36 28.08 -15.82
N LEU A 20 -17.62 26.79 -15.58
CA LEU A 20 -18.31 25.92 -16.55
C LEU A 20 -19.80 26.27 -16.65
N PRO A 21 -20.33 26.60 -17.84
CA PRO A 21 -21.74 26.96 -18.02
C PRO A 21 -22.67 25.75 -17.77
N ASN A 22 -22.27 24.56 -18.23
CA ASN A 22 -23.01 23.32 -18.06
C ASN A 22 -22.06 22.19 -17.59
N PRO A 23 -21.78 22.09 -16.28
CA PRO A 23 -20.96 21.00 -15.76
C PRO A 23 -21.63 19.65 -16.02
N ASN A 24 -20.86 18.68 -16.52
CA ASN A 24 -21.35 17.33 -16.78
C ASN A 24 -20.90 16.36 -15.67
N LEU A 25 -21.31 15.09 -15.78
CA LEU A 25 -20.95 14.03 -14.82
C LEU A 25 -19.44 13.94 -14.56
N ILE A 26 -18.60 14.11 -15.59
CA ILE A 26 -17.15 14.02 -15.46
C ILE A 26 -16.61 15.22 -14.67
N SER A 27 -17.08 16.43 -14.96
CA SER A 27 -16.70 17.64 -14.21
C SER A 27 -17.07 17.51 -12.73
N HIS A 28 -18.28 17.04 -12.43
CA HIS A 28 -18.72 16.80 -11.05
C HIS A 28 -17.89 15.73 -10.35
N ASN A 29 -17.70 14.57 -10.99
CA ASN A 29 -16.88 13.48 -10.43
C ASN A 29 -15.44 13.90 -10.19
N THR A 30 -14.89 14.74 -11.08
CA THR A 30 -13.53 15.27 -10.95
C THR A 30 -13.45 16.19 -9.75
N LEU A 31 -14.38 17.13 -9.58
CA LEU A 31 -14.40 18.02 -8.42
C LEU A 31 -14.60 17.25 -7.10
N ILE A 32 -15.50 16.26 -7.07
CA ILE A 32 -15.72 15.39 -5.90
C ILE A 32 -14.43 14.63 -5.57
N LYS A 33 -13.76 14.03 -6.57
CA LYS A 33 -12.48 13.32 -6.37
C LYS A 33 -11.39 14.25 -5.84
N CYS A 34 -11.25 15.44 -6.41
CA CYS A 34 -10.28 16.45 -5.97
C CYS A 34 -10.56 16.95 -4.54
N SER A 35 -11.79 16.84 -4.06
CA SER A 35 -12.21 17.25 -2.72
C SER A 35 -11.84 16.26 -1.61
N ILE A 36 -11.41 15.03 -1.95
CA ILE A 36 -11.00 14.01 -0.98
C ILE A 36 -9.83 14.53 -0.14
N GLY A 37 -9.96 14.48 1.20
CA GLY A 37 -8.99 15.03 2.14
C GLY A 37 -8.88 16.57 2.18
N LYS A 38 -9.58 17.30 1.28
CA LYS A 38 -9.52 18.77 1.20
C LYS A 38 -10.79 19.45 1.71
N SER A 39 -11.97 19.06 1.23
CA SER A 39 -13.24 19.66 1.68
C SER A 39 -14.47 18.78 1.40
N HIS A 40 -15.03 18.17 2.45
CA HIS A 40 -16.32 17.46 2.34
C HIS A 40 -17.48 18.38 1.93
N LYS A 41 -17.43 19.68 2.28
CA LYS A 41 -18.49 20.64 1.92
C LYS A 41 -18.55 20.84 0.41
N ILE A 42 -17.40 20.99 -0.24
CA ILE A 42 -17.33 21.16 -1.70
C ILE A 42 -17.80 19.88 -2.41
N ALA A 43 -17.40 18.70 -1.94
CA ALA A 43 -17.90 17.43 -2.46
C ALA A 43 -19.44 17.32 -2.36
N ALA A 44 -20.01 17.70 -1.22
CA ALA A 44 -21.46 17.69 -1.01
C ALA A 44 -22.20 18.69 -1.91
N VAL A 45 -21.68 19.92 -2.06
CA VAL A 45 -22.25 20.94 -2.95
C VAL A 45 -22.19 20.48 -4.41
N ALA A 46 -21.04 19.96 -4.85
CA ALA A 46 -20.88 19.43 -6.20
C ALA A 46 -21.88 18.29 -6.48
N TYR A 47 -22.12 17.43 -5.50
CA TYR A 47 -23.09 16.35 -5.61
C TYR A 47 -24.54 16.83 -5.64
N ASN A 48 -24.91 17.78 -4.77
CA ASN A 48 -26.26 18.34 -4.77
C ASN A 48 -26.56 19.07 -6.08
N ARG A 49 -25.62 19.90 -6.57
CA ARG A 49 -25.75 20.56 -7.88
C ARG A 49 -25.92 19.55 -9.01
N MET A 50 -25.17 18.45 -9.00
CA MET A 50 -25.32 17.37 -9.98
C MET A 50 -26.74 16.79 -9.98
N ARG A 51 -27.30 16.54 -8.79
CA ARG A 51 -28.66 16.00 -8.62
C ARG A 51 -29.73 17.00 -9.04
N GLU A 52 -29.58 18.27 -8.69
CA GLU A 52 -30.49 19.36 -9.06
C GLU A 52 -30.50 19.60 -10.58
N SER A 53 -29.36 19.43 -11.25
CA SER A 53 -29.25 19.48 -12.71
C SER A 53 -29.73 18.19 -13.41
N GLY A 54 -30.30 17.23 -12.68
CA GLY A 54 -30.81 15.97 -13.23
C GLY A 54 -29.73 15.01 -13.73
N ILE A 55 -28.46 15.25 -13.39
CA ILE A 55 -27.35 14.39 -13.81
C ILE A 55 -27.31 13.16 -12.89
N LEU A 56 -27.43 11.98 -13.48
CA LEU A 56 -27.44 10.72 -12.75
C LEU A 56 -26.04 10.39 -12.19
N ALA A 57 -25.98 10.15 -10.89
CA ALA A 57 -24.80 9.64 -10.22
C ALA A 57 -24.47 8.22 -10.71
N ASN A 58 -23.18 7.91 -10.83
CA ASN A 58 -22.73 6.55 -11.16
C ASN A 58 -21.89 5.96 -10.03
N ARG A 59 -21.47 4.70 -10.20
CA ARG A 59 -20.63 3.97 -9.24
C ARG A 59 -19.39 4.77 -8.77
N PHE A 60 -18.75 5.53 -9.67
CA PHE A 60 -17.57 6.32 -9.33
C PHE A 60 -17.92 7.55 -8.50
N THR A 61 -19.05 8.20 -8.78
CA THR A 61 -19.57 9.29 -7.94
C THR A 61 -19.69 8.82 -6.48
N PHE A 62 -20.31 7.66 -6.26
CA PHE A 62 -20.50 7.11 -4.92
C PHE A 62 -19.19 6.75 -4.25
N THR A 63 -18.28 6.08 -4.95
CA THR A 63 -16.92 5.79 -4.45
C THR A 63 -16.20 7.06 -3.99
N PHE A 64 -16.19 8.12 -4.80
CA PHE A 64 -15.50 9.37 -4.43
C PHE A 64 -16.17 10.10 -3.27
N LEU A 65 -17.51 10.14 -3.23
CA LEU A 65 -18.23 10.75 -2.12
C LEU A 65 -17.98 10.03 -0.80
N LEU A 66 -18.13 8.70 -0.80
CA LEU A 66 -17.90 7.87 0.39
C LEU A 66 -16.45 7.99 0.85
N SER A 67 -15.49 7.97 -0.08
CA SER A 67 -14.06 8.18 0.25
C SER A 67 -13.81 9.57 0.85
N CYS A 68 -14.41 10.62 0.28
CA CYS A 68 -14.30 11.98 0.81
C CYS A 68 -14.91 12.06 2.21
N PHE A 69 -16.14 11.59 2.40
CA PHE A 69 -16.82 11.64 3.70
C PHE A 69 -16.13 10.77 4.75
N ALA A 70 -15.54 9.62 4.37
CA ALA A 70 -14.70 8.83 5.25
C ALA A 70 -13.48 9.60 5.75
N SER A 71 -12.78 10.32 4.87
CA SER A 71 -11.61 11.12 5.26
C SER A 71 -11.91 12.23 6.28
N PHE A 72 -13.18 12.66 6.37
CA PHE A 72 -13.66 13.66 7.33
C PHE A 72 -14.56 13.07 8.43
N GLN A 73 -14.68 11.74 8.51
CA GLN A 73 -15.57 11.02 9.44
C GLN A 73 -17.01 11.56 9.45
N LYS A 74 -17.56 11.88 8.27
CA LYS A 74 -18.91 12.44 8.11
C LYS A 74 -19.96 11.34 7.93
N LEU A 75 -20.31 10.69 9.04
CA LEU A 75 -21.30 9.60 9.06
C LEU A 75 -22.62 9.97 8.38
N ARG A 76 -23.27 11.07 8.83
CA ARG A 76 -24.56 11.53 8.27
C ARG A 76 -24.57 11.80 6.77
N CYS A 77 -23.45 12.32 6.25
CA CYS A 77 -23.33 12.55 4.81
C CYS A 77 -23.29 11.23 4.05
N GLY A 78 -22.53 10.24 4.53
CA GLY A 78 -22.50 8.92 3.91
C GLY A 78 -23.80 8.14 4.06
N GLU A 79 -24.53 8.26 5.17
CA GLU A 79 -25.88 7.68 5.31
C GLU A 79 -26.85 8.22 4.24
N THR A 80 -26.78 9.52 3.96
CA THR A 80 -27.58 10.15 2.89
C THR A 80 -27.20 9.58 1.52
N VAL A 81 -25.91 9.38 1.27
CA VAL A 81 -25.42 8.75 0.04
C VAL A 81 -25.86 7.29 -0.04
N HIS A 82 -25.78 6.55 1.05
CA HIS A 82 -26.22 5.15 1.15
C HIS A 82 -27.72 5.02 0.81
N GLY A 83 -28.58 5.85 1.40
CA GLY A 83 -30.01 5.86 1.06
C GLY A 83 -30.26 6.12 -0.44
N HIS A 84 -29.45 6.96 -1.08
CA HIS A 84 -29.54 7.18 -2.52
C HIS A 84 -29.06 5.97 -3.34
N VAL A 85 -27.96 5.33 -2.94
CA VAL A 85 -27.44 4.08 -3.54
C VAL A 85 -28.53 3.01 -3.57
N LEU A 86 -29.23 2.82 -2.45
CA LEU A 86 -30.34 1.87 -2.36
C LEU A 86 -31.50 2.27 -3.29
N LYS A 87 -31.90 3.54 -3.26
CA LYS A 87 -33.04 4.05 -4.05
C LYS A 87 -32.88 3.87 -5.57
N ILE A 88 -31.66 3.97 -6.08
CA ILE A 88 -31.40 3.85 -7.53
C ILE A 88 -30.87 2.47 -7.94
N GLY A 89 -30.89 1.49 -7.02
CA GLY A 89 -30.60 0.09 -7.33
C GLY A 89 -29.12 -0.27 -7.41
N TYR A 90 -28.22 0.51 -6.82
CA TYR A 90 -26.80 0.16 -6.73
C TYR A 90 -26.47 -0.83 -5.60
N SER A 91 -27.46 -1.29 -4.84
CA SER A 91 -27.29 -2.34 -3.81
C SER A 91 -26.78 -3.67 -4.39
N CYS A 92 -27.12 -3.98 -5.65
CA CYS A 92 -26.61 -5.17 -6.33
C CYS A 92 -25.15 -5.02 -6.79
N SER A 93 -24.55 -3.84 -6.69
CA SER A 93 -23.18 -3.61 -7.11
C SER A 93 -22.20 -3.88 -5.97
N VAL A 94 -21.54 -5.05 -6.00
CA VAL A 94 -20.48 -5.42 -5.05
C VAL A 94 -19.42 -4.31 -4.91
N PHE A 95 -19.07 -3.65 -6.02
CA PHE A 95 -18.14 -2.53 -6.02
C PHE A 95 -18.62 -1.34 -5.16
N VAL A 96 -19.88 -0.91 -5.30
CA VAL A 96 -20.42 0.22 -4.52
C VAL A 96 -20.62 -0.20 -3.06
N MET A 97 -21.10 -1.41 -2.81
CA MET A 97 -21.31 -1.94 -1.47
C MET A 97 -19.98 -2.11 -0.71
N ASN A 98 -18.90 -2.51 -1.38
CA ASN A 98 -17.55 -2.54 -0.79
C ASN A 98 -17.07 -1.14 -0.36
N ASN A 99 -17.41 -0.09 -1.11
CA ASN A 99 -17.12 1.29 -0.70
C ASN A 99 -17.96 1.73 0.49
N LEU A 100 -19.20 1.26 0.62
CA LEU A 100 -20.02 1.49 1.81
C LEU A 100 -19.45 0.77 3.03
N LEU A 101 -19.01 -0.48 2.90
CA LEU A 101 -18.33 -1.22 3.98
C LEU A 101 -17.09 -0.47 4.48
N ASP A 102 -16.21 -0.03 3.57
CA ASP A 102 -15.03 0.75 3.94
C ASP A 102 -15.41 2.07 4.64
N PHE A 103 -16.41 2.79 4.11
CA PHE A 103 -16.92 4.02 4.72
C PHE A 103 -17.42 3.82 6.15
N TYR A 104 -18.32 2.86 6.36
CA TYR A 104 -18.87 2.59 7.69
C TYR A 104 -17.79 2.05 8.63
N SER A 105 -16.83 1.25 8.16
CA SER A 105 -15.72 0.76 8.99
C SER A 105 -14.85 1.88 9.58
N LYS A 106 -14.84 3.06 8.93
CA LYS A 106 -14.07 4.24 9.35
C LYS A 106 -14.90 5.27 10.12
N CYS A 107 -16.21 5.32 9.87
CA CYS A 107 -17.08 6.39 10.38
C CYS A 107 -18.07 5.94 11.46
N ALA A 108 -18.45 4.66 11.49
CA ALA A 108 -19.38 4.15 12.46
C ALA A 108 -18.69 3.99 13.83
N ALA A 109 -19.44 4.24 14.90
CA ALA A 109 -18.95 4.05 16.26
C ALA A 109 -18.82 2.56 16.63
N ASP A 110 -19.64 1.71 16.01
CA ASP A 110 -19.66 0.27 16.22
C ASP A 110 -19.79 -0.50 14.89
N LEU A 111 -19.71 -1.84 15.00
CA LEU A 111 -19.75 -2.73 13.84
C LEU A 111 -21.15 -2.93 13.25
N GLY A 112 -22.21 -2.42 13.88
CA GLY A 112 -23.60 -2.68 13.50
C GLY A 112 -23.89 -2.30 12.05
N GLU A 113 -23.53 -1.08 11.65
CA GLU A 113 -23.76 -0.62 10.27
C GLU A 113 -22.91 -1.39 9.25
N VAL A 114 -21.67 -1.74 9.61
CA VAL A 114 -20.78 -2.52 8.73
C VAL A 114 -21.34 -3.93 8.50
N VAL A 115 -21.81 -4.58 9.56
CA VAL A 115 -22.47 -5.90 9.51
C VAL A 115 -23.74 -5.83 8.68
N LYS A 116 -24.58 -4.81 8.90
CA LYS A 116 -25.83 -4.62 8.16
C LYS A 116 -25.58 -4.49 6.66
N VAL A 117 -24.64 -3.64 6.25
CA VAL A 117 -24.28 -3.48 4.83
C VAL A 117 -23.77 -4.81 4.26
N PHE A 118 -22.94 -5.55 5.01
CA PHE A 118 -22.44 -6.84 4.56
C PHE A 118 -23.55 -7.88 4.40
N ASP A 119 -24.52 -7.89 5.31
CA ASP A 119 -25.67 -8.80 5.30
C ASP A 119 -26.64 -8.48 4.15
N GLU A 120 -26.80 -7.21 3.79
CA GLU A 120 -27.59 -6.75 2.64
C GLU A 120 -26.97 -7.11 1.27
N MET A 121 -25.68 -7.47 1.21
CA MET A 121 -25.02 -7.87 -0.04
C MET A 121 -25.44 -9.29 -0.46
N SER A 122 -26.04 -9.39 -1.66
CA SER A 122 -26.39 -10.68 -2.28
C SER A 122 -25.17 -11.45 -2.79
N GLU A 123 -24.17 -10.74 -3.31
CA GLU A 123 -22.88 -11.27 -3.72
C GLU A 123 -21.76 -10.61 -2.93
N ARG A 124 -20.73 -11.37 -2.59
CA ARG A 124 -19.59 -10.91 -1.78
C ARG A 124 -18.30 -11.40 -2.40
N ASP A 125 -17.37 -10.49 -2.63
CA ASP A 125 -16.04 -10.81 -3.14
C ASP A 125 -15.01 -10.81 -2.01
N ALA A 126 -13.76 -11.15 -2.34
CA ALA A 126 -12.68 -11.16 -1.37
C ALA A 126 -12.51 -9.82 -0.64
N VAL A 127 -12.84 -8.69 -1.28
CA VAL A 127 -12.75 -7.37 -0.65
C VAL A 127 -13.83 -7.21 0.42
N SER A 128 -15.07 -7.65 0.17
CA SER A 128 -16.16 -7.64 1.15
C SER A 128 -15.78 -8.43 2.42
N TRP A 129 -15.33 -9.68 2.23
CA TRP A 129 -14.94 -10.57 3.34
C TRP A 129 -13.75 -10.00 4.13
N ASN A 130 -12.71 -9.55 3.42
CA ASN A 130 -11.52 -8.98 4.03
C ASN A 130 -11.82 -7.71 4.85
N THR A 131 -12.76 -6.89 4.38
CA THR A 131 -13.17 -5.68 5.09
C THR A 131 -13.86 -6.03 6.40
N MET A 132 -14.76 -7.01 6.39
CA MET A 132 -15.44 -7.49 7.60
C MET A 132 -14.49 -8.16 8.61
N ILE A 133 -13.60 -9.02 8.15
CA ILE A 133 -12.61 -9.68 9.02
C ILE A 133 -11.74 -8.61 9.70
N ARG A 134 -11.27 -7.61 8.93
CA ARG A 134 -10.49 -6.50 9.48
C ARG A 134 -11.28 -5.72 10.53
N ALA A 135 -12.55 -5.41 10.25
CA ALA A 135 -13.42 -4.67 11.16
C ALA A 135 -13.64 -5.41 12.49
N TYR A 136 -13.91 -6.72 12.45
CA TYR A 136 -14.00 -7.54 13.66
C TYR A 136 -12.68 -7.59 14.44
N MET A 137 -11.54 -7.71 13.75
CA MET A 137 -10.21 -7.70 14.39
C MET A 137 -9.92 -6.36 15.07
N SER A 138 -10.20 -5.22 14.42
CA SER A 138 -9.97 -3.89 15.03
C SER A 138 -10.81 -3.61 16.26
N CYS A 139 -11.97 -4.26 16.37
CA CYS A 139 -12.82 -4.18 17.57
C CYS A 139 -12.50 -5.25 18.62
N GLY A 140 -11.43 -6.03 18.45
CA GLY A 140 -11.03 -7.09 19.38
C GLY A 140 -11.96 -8.32 19.38
N LYS A 141 -12.93 -8.40 18.45
CA LYS A 141 -13.87 -9.53 18.32
C LYS A 141 -13.24 -10.67 17.53
N VAL A 142 -12.11 -11.18 18.01
CA VAL A 142 -11.26 -12.18 17.32
C VAL A 142 -12.04 -13.44 16.95
N ALA A 143 -12.87 -13.98 17.85
CA ALA A 143 -13.65 -15.19 17.57
C ALA A 143 -14.63 -15.00 16.38
N CYS A 144 -15.24 -13.82 16.27
CA CYS A 144 -16.12 -13.50 15.14
C CYS A 144 -15.32 -13.37 13.83
N ALA A 145 -14.17 -12.69 13.88
CA ALA A 145 -13.27 -12.57 12.74
C ALA A 145 -12.79 -13.93 12.22
N MET A 146 -12.40 -14.84 13.12
CA MET A 146 -11.94 -16.19 12.77
C MET A 146 -13.08 -17.02 12.16
N ARG A 147 -14.28 -17.00 12.75
CA ARG A 147 -15.46 -17.68 12.16
C ARG A 147 -15.73 -17.20 10.73
N LEU A 148 -15.63 -15.88 10.51
CA LEU A 148 -15.86 -15.30 9.20
C LEU A 148 -14.75 -15.65 8.20
N PHE A 149 -13.50 -15.63 8.64
CA PHE A 149 -12.36 -16.08 7.85
C PHE A 149 -12.50 -17.54 7.43
N GLU A 150 -12.89 -18.42 8.35
CA GLU A 150 -13.09 -19.83 8.02
C GLU A 150 -14.23 -20.05 7.03
N ALA A 151 -15.33 -19.29 7.16
CA ALA A 151 -16.47 -19.33 6.24
C ALA A 151 -16.20 -18.70 4.85
N MET A 152 -15.12 -17.92 4.71
CA MET A 152 -14.81 -17.24 3.45
C MET A 152 -14.52 -18.25 2.32
N PRO A 153 -15.23 -18.16 1.18
CA PRO A 153 -14.95 -18.99 0.02
C PRO A 153 -13.67 -18.51 -0.67
N GLY A 154 -12.69 -19.40 -0.85
CA GLY A 154 -11.44 -19.09 -1.55
C GLY A 154 -10.56 -18.05 -0.83
N LYS A 155 -9.96 -18.45 0.31
CA LYS A 155 -8.99 -17.62 1.05
C LYS A 155 -7.78 -17.32 0.16
N ASN A 156 -7.50 -16.04 -0.06
CA ASN A 156 -6.29 -15.57 -0.75
C ASN A 156 -5.25 -15.02 0.26
N LEU A 157 -4.05 -14.72 -0.23
CA LEU A 157 -2.94 -14.22 0.58
C LEU A 157 -3.26 -12.94 1.37
N VAL A 158 -4.12 -12.08 0.83
CA VAL A 158 -4.57 -10.86 1.52
C VAL A 158 -5.41 -11.22 2.75
N SER A 159 -6.36 -12.16 2.62
CA SER A 159 -7.18 -12.65 3.74
C SER A 159 -6.35 -13.25 4.86
N TRP A 160 -5.36 -14.10 4.53
CA TRP A 160 -4.42 -14.66 5.51
C TRP A 160 -3.63 -13.57 6.25
N ASN A 161 -3.06 -12.63 5.49
CA ASN A 161 -2.28 -11.52 6.07
C ASN A 161 -3.12 -10.61 6.97
N ILE A 162 -4.41 -10.39 6.65
CA ILE A 162 -5.31 -9.61 7.51
C ILE A 162 -5.50 -10.30 8.86
N VAL A 163 -5.72 -11.61 8.87
CA VAL A 163 -5.92 -12.38 10.11
C VAL A 163 -4.65 -12.38 10.95
N VAL A 164 -3.51 -12.75 10.36
CA VAL A 164 -2.21 -12.78 11.06
C VAL A 164 -1.88 -11.40 11.64
N SER A 165 -2.00 -10.32 10.84
CA SER A 165 -1.74 -8.96 11.32
C SER A 165 -2.71 -8.53 12.42
N GLY A 166 -3.99 -8.91 12.32
CA GLY A 166 -5.00 -8.63 13.34
C GLY A 166 -4.69 -9.32 14.67
N LEU A 167 -4.31 -10.61 14.63
CA LEU A 167 -3.96 -11.40 15.81
C LEU A 167 -2.71 -10.88 16.50
N VAL A 168 -1.66 -10.56 15.74
CA VAL A 168 -0.44 -9.93 16.26
C VAL A 168 -0.76 -8.62 16.96
N LYS A 169 -1.53 -7.72 16.33
CA LYS A 169 -1.92 -6.44 16.94
C LYS A 169 -2.79 -6.61 18.19
N GLY A 170 -3.60 -7.66 18.24
CA GLY A 170 -4.38 -8.06 19.40
C GLY A 170 -3.58 -8.80 20.49
N GLY A 171 -2.27 -9.00 20.31
CA GLY A 171 -1.39 -9.71 21.24
C GLY A 171 -1.65 -11.22 21.34
N ARG A 172 -2.35 -11.82 20.37
CA ARG A 172 -2.67 -13.26 20.34
C ARG A 172 -1.61 -14.00 19.51
N MET A 173 -0.37 -13.99 20.01
CA MET A 173 0.79 -14.47 19.25
C MET A 173 0.71 -15.97 18.90
N GLU A 174 0.24 -16.80 19.84
CA GLU A 174 0.08 -18.25 19.63
C GLU A 174 -0.87 -18.56 18.47
N LEU A 175 -2.04 -17.90 18.43
CA LEU A 175 -2.99 -18.08 17.35
C LEU A 175 -2.49 -17.47 16.04
N ALA A 176 -1.72 -16.38 16.10
CA ALA A 176 -1.10 -15.80 14.91
C ALA A 176 -0.10 -16.77 14.26
N ASP A 177 0.70 -17.46 15.07
CA ASP A 177 1.63 -18.50 14.63
C ASP A 177 0.89 -19.71 14.04
N GLU A 178 -0.16 -20.21 14.69
CA GLU A 178 -0.99 -21.30 14.15
C GLU A 178 -1.56 -20.96 12.76
N VAL A 179 -2.14 -19.76 12.62
CA VAL A 179 -2.69 -19.30 11.33
C VAL A 179 -1.58 -19.13 10.30
N PHE A 180 -0.41 -18.62 10.69
CA PHE A 180 0.74 -18.41 9.81
C PHE A 180 1.31 -19.74 9.29
N GLN A 181 1.37 -20.77 10.14
CA GLN A 181 1.80 -22.12 9.75
C GLN A 181 0.83 -22.77 8.76
N ARG A 182 -0.48 -22.48 8.88
CA ARG A 182 -1.52 -22.95 7.96
C ARG A 182 -1.55 -22.24 6.60
N MET A 183 -0.80 -21.15 6.42
CA MET A 183 -0.75 -20.43 5.15
C MET A 183 -0.11 -21.29 4.05
N PRO A 184 -0.80 -21.56 2.91
CA PRO A 184 -0.23 -22.35 1.82
C PRO A 184 0.93 -21.64 1.11
N GLU A 185 0.84 -20.32 0.99
CA GLU A 185 1.85 -19.45 0.40
C GLU A 185 2.06 -18.24 1.31
N ARG A 186 3.29 -17.73 1.33
CA ARG A 186 3.69 -16.58 2.15
C ARG A 186 4.43 -15.59 1.27
N ASN A 187 4.21 -14.30 1.51
CA ASN A 187 4.95 -13.24 0.84
C ASN A 187 5.59 -12.29 1.84
N SER A 188 6.07 -11.17 1.33
CA SER A 188 6.80 -10.20 2.14
C SER A 188 6.00 -9.60 3.25
N VAL A 189 4.71 -9.39 3.03
CA VAL A 189 3.82 -8.91 4.07
C VAL A 189 3.64 -9.95 5.17
N SER A 190 3.52 -11.23 4.82
CA SER A 190 3.37 -12.34 5.79
C SER A 190 4.58 -12.41 6.72
N TRP A 191 5.79 -12.51 6.15
CA TRP A 191 7.05 -12.61 6.89
C TRP A 191 7.33 -11.36 7.72
N ASN A 192 7.17 -10.17 7.13
CA ASN A 192 7.42 -8.91 7.84
C ASN A 192 6.49 -8.74 9.05
N THR A 193 5.24 -9.20 8.94
CA THR A 193 4.26 -9.13 10.03
C THR A 193 4.71 -9.99 11.21
N MET A 194 5.11 -11.24 10.97
CA MET A 194 5.57 -12.15 12.02
C MET A 194 6.90 -11.73 12.63
N ILE A 195 7.88 -11.30 11.82
CA ILE A 195 9.17 -10.80 12.31
C ILE A 195 8.96 -9.56 13.20
N SER A 196 8.11 -8.62 12.78
CA SER A 196 7.80 -7.43 13.58
C SER A 196 7.10 -7.80 14.89
N ALA A 197 6.27 -8.85 14.88
CA ALA A 197 5.62 -9.36 16.08
C ALA A 197 6.64 -9.95 17.07
N CYS A 198 7.62 -10.74 16.60
CA CYS A 198 8.70 -11.27 17.43
C CYS A 198 9.49 -10.15 18.10
N LYS A 199 9.70 -9.02 17.41
CA LYS A 199 10.32 -7.81 17.99
C LYS A 199 9.56 -7.31 19.23
N LEU A 200 8.25 -7.21 19.11
CA LEU A 200 7.38 -6.59 20.10
C LEU A 200 7.15 -7.50 21.30
N HIS A 201 7.07 -8.82 21.07
CA HIS A 201 6.74 -9.81 22.09
C HIS A 201 7.94 -10.58 22.63
N GLY A 202 9.14 -10.39 22.08
CA GLY A 202 10.38 -10.99 22.58
C GLY A 202 10.49 -12.50 22.35
N ASN A 203 9.76 -13.05 21.38
CA ASN A 203 9.78 -14.48 21.08
C ASN A 203 10.98 -14.83 20.17
N LYS A 204 12.11 -15.20 20.80
CA LYS A 204 13.37 -15.52 20.12
C LYS A 204 13.33 -16.85 19.37
N ASP A 205 12.68 -17.87 19.93
CA ASP A 205 12.59 -19.20 19.31
C ASP A 205 11.84 -19.13 17.98
N LEU A 206 10.74 -18.36 17.95
CA LEU A 206 10.00 -18.13 16.72
C LEU A 206 10.81 -17.29 15.71
N LEU A 207 11.63 -16.34 16.17
CA LEU A 207 12.53 -15.60 15.28
C LEU A 207 13.52 -16.53 14.58
N GLU A 208 14.18 -17.42 15.33
CA GLU A 208 15.15 -18.36 14.76
C GLU A 208 14.48 -19.29 13.75
N PHE A 209 13.28 -19.79 14.06
CA PHE A 209 12.48 -20.58 13.13
C PHE A 209 12.14 -19.81 11.84
N LEU A 210 11.63 -18.58 11.96
CA LEU A 210 11.28 -17.74 10.81
C LEU A 210 12.51 -17.42 9.95
N ASN A 211 13.66 -17.17 10.58
CA ASN A 211 14.91 -16.91 9.87
C ASN A 211 15.30 -18.12 9.00
N ARG A 212 15.24 -19.33 9.56
CA ARG A 212 15.57 -20.56 8.81
C ARG A 212 14.62 -20.77 7.63
N GLU A 213 13.30 -20.69 7.88
CA GLU A 213 12.29 -20.87 6.84
C GLU A 213 12.41 -19.84 5.70
N ILE A 214 12.64 -18.56 6.02
CA ILE A 214 12.81 -17.52 5.00
C ILE A 214 14.04 -17.79 4.13
N LEU A 215 15.14 -18.25 4.72
CA LEU A 215 16.35 -18.58 3.97
C LEU A 215 16.16 -19.80 3.08
N GLU A 216 15.33 -20.75 3.50
CA GLU A 216 14.99 -21.93 2.68
C GLU A 216 14.08 -21.55 1.50
N GLN A 217 13.08 -20.68 1.71
CA GLN A 217 12.11 -20.31 0.67
C GLN A 217 12.57 -19.16 -0.23
N GLU A 218 13.21 -18.14 0.35
CA GLU A 218 13.53 -16.86 -0.28
C GLU A 218 14.95 -16.39 0.07
N PRO A 219 16.00 -17.21 -0.21
CA PRO A 219 17.38 -16.94 0.21
C PRO A 219 17.93 -15.60 -0.31
N ASN A 220 17.40 -15.11 -1.44
CA ASN A 220 17.90 -13.96 -2.18
C ASN A 220 17.13 -12.65 -2.00
N ASN A 221 16.22 -12.60 -1.02
CA ASN A 221 15.40 -11.42 -0.80
C ASN A 221 16.09 -10.41 0.14
N ALA A 222 16.71 -9.40 -0.44
CA ALA A 222 17.43 -8.35 0.30
C ALA A 222 16.58 -7.64 1.37
N ASN A 223 15.25 -7.55 1.19
CA ASN A 223 14.36 -6.94 2.18
C ASN A 223 14.24 -7.80 3.44
N TYR A 224 14.12 -9.12 3.29
CA TYR A 224 14.08 -10.02 4.46
C TYR A 224 15.43 -10.07 5.16
N LEU A 225 16.53 -10.18 4.42
CA LEU A 225 17.85 -10.21 5.04
C LEU A 225 18.14 -8.94 5.85
N LYS A 226 17.69 -7.77 5.36
CA LYS A 226 17.77 -6.52 6.10
C LYS A 226 16.91 -6.55 7.37
N LEU A 227 15.67 -7.03 7.26
CA LEU A 227 14.77 -7.10 8.42
C LEU A 227 15.27 -8.09 9.49
N ILE A 228 15.74 -9.26 9.07
CA ILE A 228 16.35 -10.28 9.92
C ILE A 228 17.61 -9.72 10.60
N THR A 229 18.48 -9.04 9.84
CA THR A 229 19.66 -8.35 10.39
C THR A 229 19.30 -7.40 11.51
N ASP A 230 18.32 -6.52 11.26
CA ASP A 230 17.89 -5.51 12.23
C ASP A 230 17.31 -6.18 13.48
N LEU A 231 16.59 -7.29 13.31
CA LEU A 231 16.02 -8.03 14.42
C LEU A 231 17.06 -8.79 15.25
N SER A 232 17.93 -9.58 14.62
CA SER A 232 19.03 -10.28 15.30
C SER A 232 19.95 -9.31 16.01
N SER A 233 20.22 -8.14 15.42
CA SER A 233 20.95 -7.04 16.09
C SER A 233 20.22 -6.59 17.36
N SER A 234 18.89 -6.38 17.30
CA SER A 234 18.08 -5.97 18.45
C SER A 234 17.91 -7.06 19.52
N ALA A 235 18.00 -8.33 19.13
CA ALA A 235 17.93 -9.49 20.02
C ALA A 235 19.27 -9.82 20.71
N GLY A 236 20.35 -9.12 20.34
CA GLY A 236 21.71 -9.34 20.83
C GLY A 236 22.49 -10.43 20.10
N GLN A 237 21.92 -11.00 19.03
CA GLN A 237 22.52 -12.03 18.18
C GLN A 237 23.42 -11.38 17.10
N TRP A 238 24.50 -10.73 17.53
CA TRP A 238 25.37 -9.96 16.64
C TRP A 238 26.11 -10.80 15.59
N GLN A 239 26.40 -12.06 15.89
CA GLN A 239 27.05 -12.99 14.97
C GLN A 239 26.15 -13.30 13.77
N GLU A 240 24.91 -13.67 14.02
CA GLU A 240 23.89 -13.90 12.97
C GLU A 240 23.59 -12.63 12.19
N ALA A 241 23.44 -11.50 12.88
CA ALA A 241 23.25 -10.20 12.23
C ALA A 241 24.42 -9.85 11.28
N SER A 242 25.65 -10.22 11.61
CA SER A 242 26.81 -9.97 10.75
C SER A 242 26.76 -10.80 9.46
N ILE A 243 26.32 -12.06 9.54
CA ILE A 243 26.15 -12.96 8.39
C ILE A 243 25.09 -12.39 7.44
N PHE A 244 23.94 -12.00 7.97
CA PHE A 244 22.86 -11.43 7.16
C PHE A 244 23.20 -10.05 6.58
N ARG A 245 24.04 -9.23 7.24
CA ARG A 245 24.56 -7.99 6.65
C ARG A 245 25.41 -8.23 5.42
N VAL A 246 26.23 -9.26 5.43
CA VAL A 246 27.08 -9.62 4.28
C VAL A 246 26.19 -10.09 3.13
N ALA A 247 25.30 -11.05 3.39
CA ALA A 247 24.36 -11.55 2.39
C ALA A 247 23.44 -10.43 1.82
N ALA A 248 22.95 -9.51 2.66
CA ALA A 248 22.13 -8.37 2.23
C ALA A 248 22.91 -7.37 1.38
N ARG A 249 24.23 -7.21 1.59
CA ARG A 249 25.09 -6.35 0.76
C ARG A 249 25.37 -6.99 -0.59
N GLU A 250 25.54 -8.29 -0.63
CA GLU A 250 25.73 -9.04 -1.86
C GLU A 250 24.46 -9.04 -2.73
N GLN A 251 23.28 -9.12 -2.11
CA GLN A 251 21.98 -9.09 -2.81
C GLN A 251 21.46 -7.67 -3.08
N GLY A 252 21.74 -6.72 -2.17
CA GLY A 252 21.41 -5.30 -2.29
C GLY A 252 22.25 -4.57 -3.34
N ARG A 253 23.25 -5.24 -3.93
CA ARG A 253 23.80 -4.89 -5.25
C ARG A 253 22.77 -5.22 -6.34
N MET A 254 21.61 -4.57 -6.30
CA MET A 254 20.85 -4.37 -7.53
C MET A 254 21.74 -3.54 -8.46
N VAL A 255 22.08 -4.15 -9.59
CA VAL A 255 22.83 -3.52 -10.66
C VAL A 255 21.93 -2.47 -11.32
N THR A 256 21.87 -1.27 -10.74
CA THR A 256 21.26 -0.10 -11.39
C THR A 256 22.17 0.34 -12.53
N GLY A 257 21.94 -0.23 -13.72
CA GLY A 257 22.67 0.04 -14.95
C GLY A 257 24.01 -0.71 -15.03
N CYS A 258 23.98 -1.95 -15.55
CA CYS A 258 25.18 -2.54 -16.16
C CYS A 258 25.16 -2.34 -17.67
N SER A 259 26.34 -2.08 -18.20
CA SER A 259 26.64 -2.27 -19.61
C SER A 259 27.85 -3.19 -19.70
N SER A 260 27.72 -4.27 -20.45
CA SER A 260 28.85 -5.15 -20.77
C SER A 260 29.33 -4.86 -22.18
N ILE A 261 30.65 -4.77 -22.38
CA ILE A 261 31.26 -4.71 -23.70
C ILE A 261 32.26 -5.86 -23.83
N HIS A 262 32.38 -6.40 -25.04
CA HIS A 262 33.32 -7.46 -25.35
C HIS A 262 34.55 -6.87 -26.06
N VAL A 263 35.74 -7.10 -25.52
CA VAL A 263 37.01 -6.62 -26.09
C VAL A 263 37.99 -7.80 -26.11
N GLY A 264 38.32 -8.28 -27.31
CA GLY A 264 39.09 -9.53 -27.47
C GLY A 264 38.27 -10.74 -27.00
N GLU A 265 38.87 -11.64 -26.21
CA GLU A 265 38.18 -12.79 -25.58
C GLU A 265 37.52 -12.42 -24.23
N SER A 266 37.65 -11.17 -23.80
CA SER A 266 37.24 -10.73 -22.46
C SER A 266 35.94 -9.95 -22.50
N VAL A 267 34.98 -10.34 -21.66
CA VAL A 267 33.77 -9.55 -21.38
C VAL A 267 34.08 -8.62 -20.21
N HIS A 268 33.91 -7.32 -20.42
CA HIS A 268 34.06 -6.30 -19.40
C HIS A 268 32.69 -5.75 -19.04
N GLU A 269 32.27 -6.00 -17.80
CA GLU A 269 31.01 -5.51 -17.25
C GLU A 269 31.24 -4.22 -16.45
N PHE A 270 30.45 -3.19 -16.74
CA PHE A 270 30.54 -1.87 -16.12
C PHE A 270 29.25 -1.58 -15.38
N VAL A 271 29.31 -1.53 -14.06
CA VAL A 271 28.18 -1.19 -13.18
C VAL A 271 28.29 0.27 -12.76
N ALA A 272 27.18 1.01 -12.79
CA ALA A 272 27.17 2.40 -12.33
C ALA A 272 27.66 2.49 -10.87
N LYS A 273 28.65 3.36 -10.63
CA LYS A 273 29.37 3.55 -9.34
C LYS A 273 30.29 2.40 -8.91
N ASP A 274 30.64 1.48 -9.80
CA ASP A 274 31.62 0.43 -9.49
C ASP A 274 33.02 1.01 -9.23
N THR A 275 33.65 0.55 -8.15
CA THR A 275 35.01 0.95 -7.73
C THR A 275 36.00 -0.21 -7.72
N SER A 276 35.56 -1.41 -8.13
CA SER A 276 36.32 -2.65 -8.04
C SER A 276 37.22 -2.93 -9.26
N HIS A 277 37.01 -2.25 -10.40
CA HIS A 277 37.77 -2.50 -11.62
C HIS A 277 39.27 -2.14 -11.49
N PRO A 278 40.21 -3.02 -11.93
CA PRO A 278 41.66 -2.79 -11.81
C PRO A 278 42.14 -1.47 -12.42
N GLN A 279 41.51 -1.06 -13.53
CA GLN A 279 41.82 0.15 -14.30
C GLN A 279 40.89 1.33 -14.00
N ARG A 280 40.19 1.34 -12.84
CA ARG A 280 39.17 2.36 -12.51
C ARG A 280 39.67 3.80 -12.70
N LYS A 281 40.95 4.07 -12.39
CA LYS A 281 41.52 5.41 -12.48
C LYS A 281 41.55 5.91 -13.92
N GLU A 282 41.91 5.05 -14.88
CA GLU A 282 41.89 5.40 -16.30
C GLU A 282 40.45 5.57 -16.81
N VAL A 283 39.56 4.65 -16.47
CA VAL A 283 38.14 4.67 -16.91
C VAL A 283 37.44 5.96 -16.47
N TYR A 284 37.55 6.33 -15.19
CA TYR A 284 36.95 7.58 -14.69
C TYR A 284 37.64 8.85 -15.19
N LYS A 285 38.90 8.77 -15.63
CA LYS A 285 39.60 9.88 -16.27
C LYS A 285 39.08 10.09 -17.69
N ALA A 286 38.90 9.02 -18.45
CA ALA A 286 38.30 9.04 -19.78
C ALA A 286 36.85 9.52 -19.74
N LEU A 287 36.04 9.00 -18.80
CA LEU A 287 34.63 9.39 -18.64
C LEU A 287 34.50 10.89 -18.34
N ARG A 288 35.36 11.44 -17.47
CA ARG A 288 35.39 12.88 -17.17
C ARG A 288 35.80 13.73 -18.37
N SER A 289 36.71 13.23 -19.21
CA SER A 289 37.12 13.90 -20.44
C SER A 289 35.97 13.94 -21.46
N LEU A 290 35.29 12.82 -21.67
CA LEU A 290 34.10 12.71 -22.52
C LEU A 290 32.96 13.60 -22.03
N ASN A 291 32.64 13.59 -20.74
CA ASN A 291 31.61 14.47 -20.18
C ASN A 291 31.95 15.95 -20.38
N ARG A 292 33.23 16.34 -20.26
CA ARG A 292 33.67 17.72 -20.50
C ARG A 292 33.50 18.13 -21.96
N GLN A 293 33.69 17.20 -22.89
CA GLN A 293 33.48 17.44 -24.33
C GLN A 293 32.00 17.44 -24.72
N MET A 294 31.15 16.66 -24.05
CA MET A 294 29.72 16.58 -24.33
C MET A 294 28.90 17.70 -23.68
N LYS A 295 29.37 18.29 -22.57
CA LYS A 295 28.69 19.37 -21.82
C LYS A 295 28.23 20.55 -22.68
N PRO A 296 29.02 21.06 -23.66
CA PRO A 296 28.61 22.16 -24.52
C PRO A 296 27.57 21.77 -25.59
N LEU A 297 27.50 20.48 -25.97
CA LEU A 297 26.69 20.01 -27.11
C LEU A 297 25.24 19.67 -26.73
N PHE A 298 24.99 19.26 -25.48
CA PHE A 298 23.68 18.71 -25.09
C PHE A 298 23.04 19.35 -23.85
N GLY A 299 23.72 20.27 -23.15
CA GLY A 299 23.12 21.03 -22.04
C GLY A 299 22.66 20.19 -20.82
N VAL A 300 22.96 18.88 -20.77
CA VAL A 300 22.56 18.00 -19.66
C VAL A 300 23.64 17.99 -18.57
N ASN A 301 23.24 18.27 -17.34
CA ASN A 301 24.11 18.22 -16.16
C ASN A 301 24.04 16.82 -15.52
N VAL A 302 25.05 15.98 -15.74
CA VAL A 302 25.13 14.61 -15.18
C VAL A 302 25.80 14.58 -13.79
N ASP A 303 26.30 15.73 -13.31
CA ASP A 303 27.12 15.81 -12.09
C ASP A 303 26.33 15.65 -10.76
N SER A 304 25.01 15.43 -10.76
CA SER A 304 24.23 15.25 -9.53
C SER A 304 24.23 13.83 -8.93
N THR A 305 24.99 12.88 -9.50
CA THR A 305 25.03 11.49 -8.98
C THR A 305 26.37 11.05 -8.40
N VAL A 306 27.37 11.95 -8.32
CA VAL A 306 28.71 11.65 -7.81
C VAL A 306 29.09 12.59 -6.66
N SER A 307 28.30 12.57 -5.59
CA SER A 307 28.77 12.93 -4.25
C SER A 307 27.90 12.20 -3.22
N GLY A 308 28.49 11.19 -2.58
CA GLY A 308 27.82 10.23 -1.69
C GLY A 308 28.15 8.80 -2.07
#